data_AF-A0A7S2VJR6-F1
#
_entry.id   AF-A0A7S2VJR6-F1
#
_cell.length_a   1.000
_cell.length_b   1.000
_cell.length_c   1.000
_cell.angle_alpha   90.00
_cell.angle_beta   90.00
_cell.angle_gamma   90.00
#
_symmetry.space_group_name_H-M   'P 1'
#
loop_
_entity.id
_entity.type
_entity.pdbx_description
1 polymer ?
#
loop_
_entity_poly.entity_id
_entity_poly.type
_entity_poly.pdbx_seq_one_letter_code
_entity_poly.pdbx_strand_id
1 'polypeptide(L)'
;DVDPDDFDFFHEMLVHQEIARLGRPGFIDSLGTGWLISAPAVYNFGSEAMRRDIGPMLLKGDKWSALAISEPFAGSDVAALKCTAQKTPCGQYYIVNGIKKWITEGVYADYFVTAVRTGGA
;
A
#
# COMPACT_ATOMS: atom_id res chain seq x y z
N ASP A 1 -24.49 10.37 12.41
CA ASP A 1 -23.50 10.51 11.32
C ASP A 1 -22.44 11.51 11.75
N VAL A 2 -21.17 11.19 11.49
CA VAL A 2 -20.01 12.06 11.78
C VAL A 2 -19.73 12.83 10.49
N ASP A 3 -19.49 14.14 10.59
CA ASP A 3 -19.07 14.95 9.44
C ASP A 3 -17.70 14.44 8.93
N PRO A 4 -17.48 14.28 7.62
CA PRO A 4 -16.18 13.85 7.09
C PRO A 4 -15.00 14.69 7.60
N ASP A 5 -15.19 15.99 7.82
CA ASP A 5 -14.14 16.88 8.32
C ASP A 5 -13.79 16.64 9.79
N ASP A 6 -14.70 16.00 10.54
CA ASP A 6 -14.51 15.61 11.95
C ASP A 6 -14.02 14.15 12.09
N PHE A 7 -13.87 13.41 10.99
CA PHE A 7 -13.41 12.03 11.02
C PHE A 7 -11.89 11.96 11.26
N ASP A 8 -11.49 11.26 12.32
CA ASP A 8 -10.10 11.15 12.75
C ASP A 8 -9.70 9.70 13.09
N PHE A 9 -8.47 9.53 13.58
CA PHE A 9 -7.95 8.22 13.98
C PHE A 9 -8.72 7.55 15.11
N PHE A 10 -9.44 8.29 15.95
CA PHE A 10 -10.28 7.70 16.99
C PHE A 10 -11.50 7.02 16.37
N HIS A 11 -12.12 7.67 15.39
CA HIS A 11 -13.22 7.08 14.62
C HIS A 11 -12.76 5.85 13.81
N GLU A 12 -11.60 5.93 13.16
CA GLU A 12 -10.98 4.80 12.46
C GLU A 12 -10.74 3.61 13.41
N MET A 13 -10.23 3.86 14.63
CA MET A 13 -10.03 2.82 15.64
C MET A 13 -11.34 2.13 16.01
N LEU A 14 -12.41 2.90 16.23
CA LEU A 14 -13.74 2.34 16.55
C LEU A 14 -14.24 1.43 15.42
N VAL A 15 -14.11 1.87 14.16
CA VAL A 15 -14.48 1.06 12.98
C VAL A 15 -13.69 -0.26 12.98
N HIS A 16 -12.38 -0.22 13.18
CA HIS A 16 -11.56 -1.44 13.26
C HIS A 16 -11.99 -2.38 14.38
N GLN A 17 -12.31 -1.85 15.57
CA GLN A 17 -12.77 -2.66 16.70
C GLN A 17 -14.12 -3.33 16.42
N GLU A 18 -15.09 -2.61 15.85
CA GLU A 18 -16.40 -3.17 15.52
C GLU A 18 -16.29 -4.26 14.44
N ILE A 19 -15.48 -4.04 13.41
CA ILE A 19 -15.25 -5.04 12.37
C ILE A 19 -14.53 -6.28 12.97
N ALA A 20 -13.55 -6.08 13.85
CA ALA A 20 -12.83 -7.19 14.50
C ALA A 20 -13.73 -8.11 15.33
N ARG A 21 -14.84 -7.60 15.89
CA ARG A 21 -15.82 -8.40 16.66
C ARG A 21 -16.52 -9.47 15.83
N LEU A 22 -16.50 -9.37 14.50
CA LEU A 22 -17.01 -10.42 13.62
C LEU A 22 -16.24 -11.74 13.77
N GLY A 23 -14.98 -11.70 14.25
CA GLY A 23 -14.15 -12.89 14.42
C GLY A 23 -13.82 -13.58 13.09
N ARG A 24 -13.89 -12.85 11.97
CA ARG A 24 -13.65 -13.33 10.60
C ARG A 24 -12.51 -12.53 9.94
N PRO A 25 -11.24 -12.75 10.33
CA PRO A 25 -10.11 -11.94 9.85
C PRO A 25 -9.99 -11.95 8.32
N GLY A 26 -10.21 -13.09 7.66
CA GLY A 26 -10.15 -13.18 6.20
C GLY A 26 -11.18 -12.30 5.46
N PHE A 27 -12.30 -11.94 6.09
CA PHE A 27 -13.23 -10.98 5.52
C PHE A 27 -12.67 -9.56 5.59
N ILE A 28 -12.06 -9.19 6.71
CA ILE A 28 -11.44 -7.87 6.92
C ILE A 28 -10.23 -7.71 5.99
N ASP A 29 -9.32 -8.67 6.05
CA ASP A 29 -8.05 -8.67 5.31
C ASP A 29 -8.24 -8.73 3.79
N SER A 30 -9.43 -9.09 3.32
CA SER A 30 -9.79 -9.13 1.89
C SER A 30 -10.72 -7.97 1.47
N LEU A 31 -11.14 -7.11 2.39
CA LEU A 31 -12.02 -5.96 2.12
C LEU A 31 -11.24 -4.64 2.12
N GLY A 32 -10.10 -4.62 1.42
CA GLY A 32 -9.33 -3.42 1.18
C GLY A 32 -8.28 -3.15 2.25
N THR A 33 -7.87 -4.12 3.06
CA THR A 33 -6.73 -3.93 3.98
C THR A 33 -5.47 -3.55 3.21
N GLY A 34 -5.27 -4.09 2.01
CA GLY A 34 -4.17 -3.70 1.12
C GLY A 34 -4.27 -2.24 0.67
N TRP A 35 -5.47 -1.76 0.32
CA TRP A 35 -5.74 -0.35 0.02
C TRP A 35 -5.51 0.55 1.26
N LEU A 36 -6.00 0.14 2.43
CA LEU A 36 -5.92 0.90 3.68
C LEU A 36 -4.48 1.22 4.08
N ILE A 37 -3.56 0.26 3.92
CA ILE A 37 -2.14 0.45 4.26
C ILE A 37 -1.31 1.05 3.12
N SER A 38 -1.77 0.97 1.86
CA SER A 38 -1.02 1.48 0.70
C SER A 38 -1.40 2.91 0.31
N ALA A 39 -2.68 3.26 0.38
CA ALA A 39 -3.19 4.55 -0.06
C ALA A 39 -2.65 5.75 0.73
N PRO A 40 -2.43 5.69 2.06
CA PRO A 40 -1.82 6.78 2.79
C PRO A 40 -0.46 7.19 2.22
N ALA A 41 0.32 6.26 1.67
CA ALA A 41 1.58 6.60 1.03
C ALA A 41 1.39 7.44 -0.24
N VAL A 42 0.36 7.12 -1.04
CA VAL A 42 0.01 7.88 -2.25
C VAL A 42 -0.55 9.27 -1.88
N TYR A 43 -1.45 9.34 -0.91
CA TYR A 43 -2.05 10.61 -0.49
C TYR A 43 -1.03 11.56 0.15
N ASN A 44 -0.21 11.06 1.07
CA ASN A 44 0.73 11.90 1.81
C ASN A 44 2.01 12.22 1.03
N PHE A 45 2.52 11.29 0.21
CA PHE A 45 3.85 11.43 -0.42
C PHE A 45 3.83 11.34 -1.95
N GLY A 46 2.70 10.96 -2.55
CA GLY A 46 2.55 10.94 -4.00
C GLY A 46 2.52 12.34 -4.61
N SER A 47 2.70 12.41 -5.93
CA SER A 47 2.49 13.65 -6.68
C SER A 47 0.99 14.00 -6.72
N GLU A 48 0.66 15.26 -7.03
CA GLU A 48 -0.73 15.66 -7.26
C GLU A 48 -1.40 14.84 -8.37
N ALA A 49 -0.66 14.51 -9.43
CA ALA A 49 -1.16 13.63 -10.48
C ALA A 49 -1.50 12.23 -9.95
N MET A 50 -0.64 11.62 -9.12
CA MET A 50 -0.96 10.33 -8.50
C MET A 50 -2.19 10.41 -7.61
N ARG A 51 -2.31 11.44 -6.76
CA ARG A 51 -3.49 11.64 -5.91
C ARG A 51 -4.77 11.75 -6.73
N ARG A 52 -4.75 12.59 -7.78
CA ARG A 52 -5.89 12.83 -8.66
C ARG A 52 -6.29 11.59 -9.44
N ASP A 53 -5.33 10.81 -9.94
CA ASP A 53 -5.60 9.72 -10.85
C ASP A 53 -5.88 8.40 -10.11
N ILE A 54 -5.15 8.11 -9.02
CA ILE A 54 -5.27 6.85 -8.28
C ILE A 54 -6.37 6.95 -7.20
N GLY A 55 -6.41 8.05 -6.46
CA GLY A 55 -7.28 8.19 -5.28
C GLY A 55 -8.76 7.88 -5.54
N PRO A 56 -9.40 8.52 -6.55
CA PRO A 56 -10.79 8.23 -6.90
C PRO A 56 -11.04 6.79 -7.35
N MET A 57 -10.07 6.15 -8.01
CA MET A 57 -10.22 4.75 -8.48
C MET A 57 -10.23 3.77 -7.30
N LEU A 58 -9.40 4.01 -6.28
CA LEU A 58 -9.37 3.20 -5.07
C LEU A 58 -10.65 3.38 -4.24
N LEU A 59 -11.09 4.63 -4.05
CA LEU A 59 -12.30 4.95 -3.27
C LEU A 59 -13.59 4.39 -3.90
N LYS A 60 -13.65 4.29 -5.23
CA LYS A 60 -14.77 3.66 -5.96
C LYS A 60 -14.72 2.14 -5.97
N GLY A 61 -13.57 1.55 -5.63
CA GLY A 61 -13.33 0.11 -5.78
C GLY A 61 -13.11 -0.34 -7.23
N ASP A 62 -12.85 0.59 -8.15
CA ASP A 62 -12.56 0.29 -9.57
C ASP A 62 -11.16 -0.34 -9.74
N LYS A 63 -10.25 -0.03 -8.81
CA LYS A 63 -8.86 -0.49 -8.78
C LYS A 63 -8.45 -0.89 -7.37
N TRP A 64 -7.56 -1.88 -7.29
CA TRP A 64 -7.02 -2.38 -6.04
C TRP A 64 -5.57 -1.92 -5.87
N SER A 65 -5.14 -1.72 -4.62
CA SER A 65 -3.74 -1.44 -4.32
C SER A 65 -3.25 -2.25 -3.15
N ALA A 66 -1.94 -2.51 -3.13
CA ALA A 66 -1.29 -3.24 -2.06
C ALA A 66 0.04 -2.60 -1.65
N LEU A 67 0.42 -2.81 -0.39
CA LEU A 67 1.69 -2.34 0.16
C LEU A 67 2.72 -3.47 0.10
N ALA A 68 3.77 -3.27 -0.69
CA ALA A 68 4.79 -4.26 -1.01
C ALA A 68 6.14 -3.91 -0.36
N ILE A 69 6.25 -4.12 0.95
CA ILE A 69 7.48 -3.86 1.72
C ILE A 69 8.26 -5.17 1.92
N SER A 70 7.68 -6.10 2.68
CA SER A 70 8.35 -7.29 3.19
C SER A 70 8.90 -8.20 2.10
N GLU A 71 10.05 -8.80 2.40
CA GLU A 71 10.77 -9.73 1.54
C GLU A 71 11.06 -11.03 2.30
N PRO A 72 11.43 -12.13 1.61
CA PRO A 72 11.79 -13.39 2.28
C PRO A 72 12.88 -13.26 3.36
N PHE A 73 13.74 -12.23 3.26
CA PHE A 73 14.88 -12.02 4.16
C PHE A 73 14.79 -10.72 4.98
N ALA A 74 13.71 -9.95 4.81
CA ALA A 74 13.57 -8.63 5.45
C ALA A 74 12.09 -8.38 5.80
N GLY A 75 11.78 -8.44 7.10
CA GLY A 75 10.47 -8.14 7.68
C GLY A 75 10.57 -6.93 8.59
N SER A 76 10.93 -7.16 9.86
CA SER A 76 11.12 -6.09 10.85
C SER A 76 12.31 -5.17 10.51
N ASP A 77 13.37 -5.70 9.90
CA ASP A 77 14.50 -4.91 9.38
C ASP A 77 14.25 -4.50 7.92
N VAL A 78 13.49 -3.42 7.74
CA VAL A 78 13.17 -2.86 6.42
C VAL A 78 14.40 -2.22 5.75
N ALA A 79 15.48 -1.92 6.48
CA ALA A 79 16.68 -1.38 5.84
C ALA A 79 17.44 -2.46 5.04
N ALA A 80 17.26 -3.74 5.40
CA ALA A 80 17.90 -4.89 4.78
C ALA A 80 17.21 -5.42 3.50
N LEU A 81 16.28 -4.67 2.91
CA LEU A 81 15.64 -5.03 1.64
C LEU A 81 16.67 -5.30 0.53
N LYS A 82 16.37 -6.26 -0.34
CA LYS A 82 17.21 -6.63 -1.49
C LYS A 82 16.55 -6.31 -2.82
N CYS A 83 15.25 -5.98 -2.86
CA CYS A 83 14.63 -5.49 -4.08
C CYS A 83 15.27 -4.15 -4.48
N THR A 84 15.72 -4.08 -5.73
CA THR A 84 16.48 -2.96 -6.28
C THR A 84 15.66 -2.19 -7.30
N ALA A 85 15.99 -0.92 -7.46
CA ALA A 85 15.52 -0.06 -8.54
C ALA A 85 16.72 0.62 -9.21
N GLN A 86 16.98 0.28 -10.46
CA GLN A 86 18.04 0.88 -11.27
C GLN A 86 17.45 1.88 -12.24
N LYS A 87 17.95 3.13 -12.23
CA LYS A 87 17.54 4.14 -13.19
C LYS A 87 18.05 3.78 -14.58
N THR A 88 17.18 3.87 -15.58
CA THR A 88 17.55 3.56 -16.97
C THR A 88 18.51 4.58 -17.58
N PRO A 89 19.25 4.22 -18.65
CA PRO A 89 20.17 5.14 -19.31
C PRO A 89 19.50 6.42 -19.83
N CYS A 90 18.24 6.35 -20.27
CA CYS A 90 17.47 7.53 -20.70
C CYS A 90 16.97 8.41 -19.54
N GLY A 91 17.09 7.92 -18.29
CA GLY A 91 16.73 8.65 -17.08
C GLY A 91 15.22 8.78 -16.83
N GLN A 92 14.37 8.18 -17.66
CA GLN A 92 12.91 8.39 -17.62
C GLN A 92 12.17 7.45 -16.67
N TYR A 93 12.72 6.26 -16.42
CA TYR A 93 12.11 5.26 -15.55
C TYR A 93 13.14 4.41 -14.83
N TYR A 94 12.68 3.66 -13.83
CA TYR A 94 13.48 2.68 -13.10
C TYR A 94 13.09 1.26 -13.53
N ILE A 95 14.08 0.36 -13.57
CA ILE A 95 13.86 -1.07 -13.66
C ILE A 95 13.90 -1.62 -12.23
N VAL A 96 12.78 -2.17 -11.77
CA VAL A 96 12.64 -2.74 -10.43
C VAL A 96 12.79 -4.26 -10.51
N ASN A 97 13.68 -4.84 -9.70
CA ASN A 97 13.93 -6.28 -9.64
C ASN A 97 14.03 -6.76 -8.20
N GLY A 98 13.33 -7.84 -7.87
CA GLY A 98 13.39 -8.47 -6.55
C GLY A 98 12.19 -9.35 -6.26
N ILE A 99 12.07 -9.74 -4.99
CA ILE A 99 11.00 -10.60 -4.50
C ILE A 99 10.34 -9.91 -3.32
N LYS A 100 9.02 -9.80 -3.35
CA LYS A 100 8.19 -9.37 -2.22
C LYS A 100 7.42 -10.57 -1.66
N LYS A 101 7.13 -10.56 -0.36
CA LYS A 101 6.53 -11.72 0.32
C LYS A 101 5.45 -11.29 1.31
N TRP A 102 4.37 -12.08 1.33
CA TRP A 102 3.19 -11.89 2.19
C TRP A 102 2.49 -10.56 1.95
N ILE A 103 2.23 -10.26 0.68
CA ILE A 103 1.58 -9.02 0.27
C ILE A 103 0.06 -9.24 0.32
N THR A 104 -0.58 -8.68 1.34
CA THR A 104 -2.05 -8.65 1.46
C THR A 104 -2.64 -8.05 0.20
N GLU A 105 -3.63 -8.73 -0.38
CA GLU A 105 -4.28 -8.36 -1.65
C GLU A 105 -3.35 -8.29 -2.88
N GLY A 106 -2.09 -8.73 -2.77
CA GLY A 106 -1.12 -8.60 -3.85
C GLY A 106 -1.47 -9.38 -5.13
N VAL A 107 -2.34 -10.39 -5.06
CA VAL A 107 -2.83 -11.12 -6.26
C VAL A 107 -3.90 -10.32 -7.01
N TYR A 108 -4.61 -9.41 -6.33
CA TYR A 108 -5.71 -8.63 -6.90
C TYR A 108 -5.31 -7.19 -7.23
N ALA A 109 -4.17 -6.73 -6.72
CA ALA A 109 -3.73 -5.34 -6.84
C ALA A 109 -3.40 -4.91 -8.29
N ASP A 110 -3.96 -3.77 -8.69
CA ASP A 110 -3.55 -3.05 -9.90
C ASP A 110 -2.33 -2.15 -9.63
N TYR A 111 -2.21 -1.64 -8.40
CA TYR A 111 -1.12 -0.76 -7.97
C TYR A 111 -0.37 -1.32 -6.77
N PHE A 112 0.93 -1.11 -6.75
CA PHE A 112 1.77 -1.45 -5.60
C PHE A 112 2.53 -0.22 -5.10
N VAL A 113 2.45 0.03 -3.80
CA VAL A 113 3.41 0.89 -3.11
C VAL A 113 4.56 0.00 -2.66
N THR A 114 5.69 0.08 -3.38
CA THR A 114 6.80 -0.88 -3.21
C THR A 114 8.03 -0.19 -2.63
N ALA A 115 8.56 -0.69 -1.52
CA ALA A 115 9.87 -0.26 -1.02
C ALA A 115 11.00 -0.95 -1.79
N VAL A 116 11.96 -0.16 -2.27
CA VAL A 116 13.07 -0.61 -3.12
C VAL A 116 14.35 0.15 -2.78
N ARG A 117 15.51 -0.45 -3.04
CA ARG A 117 16.80 0.21 -2.90
C ARG A 117 17.26 0.83 -4.22
N THR A 118 17.58 2.12 -4.18
CA THR A 118 18.27 2.82 -5.27
C THR A 118 19.74 2.97 -4.89
N GLY A 119 20.67 2.48 -5.72
CA GLY A 119 22.12 2.61 -5.46
C GLY A 119 22.99 1.38 -5.74
N GLY A 120 22.42 0.29 -6.26
CA GLY A 120 23.14 -0.98 -6.44
C GLY A 120 23.14 -1.83 -5.17
N ALA A 121 23.42 -3.13 -5.33
CA ALA A 121 23.57 -4.09 -4.23
C ALA A 121 24.90 -3.87 -3.50
#